data_AF-A0A1G0XDV2-F1
#
_entry.id   AF-A0A1G0XDV2-F1
#
_cell.length_a   1.000
_cell.length_b   1.000
_cell.length_c   1.000
_cell.angle_alpha   90.00
_cell.angle_beta   90.00
_cell.angle_gamma   90.00
#
_symmetry.space_group_name_H-M   'P 1'
#
loop_
_entity.id
_entity.type
_entity.pdbx_description
1 polymer ?
#
loop_
_entity_poly.entity_id
_entity_poly.type
_entity_poly.pdbx_seq_one_letter_code
_entity_poly.pdbx_strand_id
1 'polypeptide(L)'
;MNRLLSKLAAESEVRGDEARRTEAYTSVHEDSSTESTKQFTSAVEFRKKSNEISDVGVARQYLKDGLVIAYPTEAVYGFGCDPFNKKSVYRILTLKNRAADKGLILLVSNWDQLDYLAQDLSDEDYILLRKSWPGPTTFIFPKSKHVPQWISGNYETIAIRMPAHSISSALCKEMPIVSTSANAQS
;
A
#
# COMPACT_ATOMS: atom_id res chain seq x y z
N MET A 1 -20.31 6.03 -22.15
CA MET A 1 -18.85 5.93 -22.34
C MET A 1 -18.16 6.60 -21.14
N ASN A 2 -17.95 5.86 -20.05
CA ASN A 2 -17.41 6.41 -18.80
C ASN A 2 -15.88 6.58 -18.90
N ARG A 3 -15.46 7.84 -18.81
CA ARG A 3 -14.11 8.34 -19.10
C ARG A 3 -13.09 8.10 -17.97
N LEU A 4 -13.44 7.31 -16.95
CA LEU A 4 -12.70 7.22 -15.68
C LEU A 4 -11.60 6.16 -15.68
N LEU A 5 -11.80 5.00 -16.35
CA LEU A 5 -10.81 3.92 -16.33
C LEU A 5 -9.70 4.08 -17.38
N SER A 6 -9.96 4.75 -18.49
CA SER A 6 -8.97 4.93 -19.57
C SER A 6 -7.88 5.96 -19.24
N LYS A 7 -8.13 6.90 -18.32
CA LYS A 7 -7.18 7.99 -18.01
C LYS A 7 -6.11 7.63 -16.99
N LEU A 8 -6.23 6.52 -16.27
CA LEU A 8 -5.29 6.17 -15.18
C LEU A 8 -4.42 4.95 -15.50
N ALA A 9 -4.65 4.30 -16.64
CA ALA A 9 -3.77 3.27 -17.18
C ALA A 9 -2.60 3.84 -18.02
N ALA A 10 -2.57 5.17 -18.24
CA ALA A 10 -1.65 5.84 -19.17
C ALA A 10 -0.79 6.89 -18.46
N GLU A 11 -0.01 6.49 -17.46
CA GLU A 11 1.20 7.23 -17.01
C GLU A 11 2.37 6.26 -16.74
N SER A 12 2.50 5.23 -17.57
CA SER A 12 3.73 4.42 -17.67
C SER A 12 4.28 4.46 -19.09
N GLU A 13 4.64 5.66 -19.55
CA GLU A 13 5.60 5.83 -20.65
C GLU A 13 6.71 6.75 -20.16
N VAL A 14 7.77 6.14 -19.60
CA VAL A 14 9.08 6.79 -19.53
C VAL A 14 9.98 6.02 -20.47
N ARG A 15 10.25 6.63 -21.62
CA ARG A 15 11.21 6.16 -22.62
C ARG A 15 12.41 7.10 -22.61
N GLY A 16 13.59 6.53 -22.39
CA GLY A 16 14.91 7.09 -22.74
C GLY A 16 15.60 7.90 -21.64
N ASP A 17 16.66 7.38 -21.03
CA ASP A 17 18.01 7.54 -21.59
C ASP A 17 19.03 6.67 -20.83
N GLU A 18 19.59 5.69 -21.53
CA GLU A 18 20.84 5.02 -21.17
C GLU A 18 21.98 5.95 -21.61
N ALA A 19 22.68 6.58 -20.66
CA ALA A 19 24.12 6.88 -20.80
C ALA A 19 24.68 7.58 -19.55
N ARG A 20 25.80 7.04 -19.07
CA ARG A 20 26.82 7.65 -18.19
C ARG A 20 26.44 7.82 -16.72
N ARG A 21 26.91 6.88 -15.90
CA ARG A 21 28.15 7.06 -15.11
C ARG A 21 28.44 5.78 -14.33
N THR A 22 29.23 4.92 -14.96
CA THR A 22 30.13 4.02 -14.27
C THR A 22 31.19 4.89 -13.61
N GLU A 23 31.27 4.93 -12.28
CA GLU A 23 32.53 5.25 -11.59
C GLU A 23 32.44 4.91 -10.08
N ALA A 24 33.33 3.99 -9.68
CA ALA A 24 33.97 3.85 -8.39
C ALA A 24 33.12 3.53 -7.14
N TYR A 25 33.02 2.23 -6.87
CA TYR A 25 33.08 1.70 -5.51
C TYR A 25 34.48 1.98 -4.92
N THR A 26 34.54 2.57 -3.73
CA THR A 26 35.47 2.31 -2.58
C THR A 26 35.82 3.62 -1.86
N SER A 27 35.26 3.83 -0.66
CA SER A 27 36.07 3.99 0.56
C SER A 27 35.18 3.85 1.79
N VAL A 28 35.69 3.03 2.71
CA VAL A 28 35.14 2.76 4.02
C VAL A 28 35.52 3.93 4.92
N HIS A 29 34.55 4.60 5.52
CA HIS A 29 34.78 5.40 6.71
C HIS A 29 33.75 5.00 7.75
N GLU A 30 34.22 4.22 8.72
CA GLU A 30 33.63 4.16 10.06
C GLU A 30 33.77 5.56 10.67
N ASP A 31 32.66 6.21 10.99
CA ASP A 31 32.62 7.11 12.14
C ASP A 31 31.21 7.33 12.68
N SER A 32 31.02 6.85 13.90
CA SER A 32 30.44 7.59 15.04
C SER A 32 29.28 8.57 14.75
N SER A 33 28.05 8.07 14.80
CA SER A 33 26.89 8.88 15.25
C SER A 33 25.75 7.97 15.75
N THR A 34 26.03 7.23 16.82
CA THR A 34 25.00 6.76 17.74
C THR A 34 24.41 7.95 18.51
N GLU A 35 23.63 8.81 17.87
CA GLU A 35 22.81 9.80 18.58
C GLU A 35 21.72 10.42 17.69
N SER A 36 20.62 9.69 17.48
CA SER A 36 19.27 10.27 17.45
C SER A 36 18.19 9.17 17.46
N THR A 37 18.20 8.35 18.51
CA THR A 37 17.11 7.39 18.79
C THR A 37 16.12 7.96 19.82
N LYS A 38 16.11 9.28 20.06
CA LYS A 38 15.29 9.92 21.09
C LYS A 38 14.28 10.89 20.50
N GLN A 39 13.34 10.40 19.68
CA GLN A 39 12.09 11.12 19.44
C GLN A 39 10.88 10.29 19.01
N PHE A 40 10.97 8.95 19.01
CA PHE A 40 9.81 8.07 18.77
C PHE A 40 9.33 7.46 20.09
N THR A 41 8.70 8.26 20.94
CA THR A 41 8.09 7.81 22.20
C THR A 41 6.58 7.99 22.17
N SER A 42 5.89 7.06 21.47
CA SER A 42 4.71 6.33 21.96
C SER A 42 4.10 5.43 20.87
N ALA A 43 4.43 4.14 20.96
CA ALA A 43 3.73 2.99 20.39
C ALA A 43 3.59 2.89 18.85
N VAL A 44 4.73 2.80 18.16
CA VAL A 44 4.93 1.71 17.19
C VAL A 44 5.92 0.76 17.86
N GLU A 45 5.44 -0.31 18.48
CA GLU A 45 6.32 -1.41 18.89
C GLU A 45 6.86 -2.08 17.62
N PHE A 46 7.97 -1.57 17.10
CA PHE A 46 8.81 -2.35 16.19
C PHE A 46 9.35 -3.51 17.01
N ARG A 47 8.65 -4.65 16.95
CA ARG A 47 9.08 -5.89 17.59
C ARG A 47 10.32 -6.43 16.88
N LYS A 48 11.47 -5.78 17.11
CA LYS A 48 12.77 -6.21 16.60
C LYS A 48 13.35 -7.25 17.56
N LYS A 49 13.07 -8.52 17.26
CA LYS A 49 13.97 -9.66 17.47
C LYS A 49 13.41 -10.81 16.63
N SER A 50 14.12 -11.14 15.55
CA SER A 50 14.04 -12.40 14.81
C SER A 50 12.63 -12.87 14.44
N ASN A 51 12.13 -12.40 13.30
CA ASN A 51 11.60 -13.26 12.24
C ASN A 51 11.17 -12.33 11.10
N GLU A 52 11.69 -12.54 9.89
CA GLU A 52 10.89 -12.25 8.71
C GLU A 52 9.48 -12.78 9.00
N ILE A 53 8.42 -12.04 8.70
CA ILE A 53 7.07 -12.61 8.83
C ILE A 53 6.93 -13.67 7.73
N SER A 54 7.52 -14.83 7.95
CA SER A 54 7.41 -16.02 7.10
C SER A 54 6.03 -16.65 7.24
N ASP A 55 5.34 -16.37 8.35
CA ASP A 55 3.97 -16.78 8.59
C ASP A 55 2.97 -15.63 8.33
N VAL A 56 2.37 -15.66 7.15
CA VAL A 56 1.28 -14.75 6.75
C VAL A 56 0.09 -14.81 7.72
N GLY A 57 -0.16 -15.94 8.38
CA GLY A 57 -1.19 -16.07 9.41
C GLY A 57 -0.96 -15.13 10.59
N VAL A 58 0.28 -15.08 11.10
CA VAL A 58 0.65 -14.17 12.19
C VAL A 58 0.54 -12.71 11.77
N ALA A 59 1.00 -12.34 10.56
CA ALA A 59 0.83 -10.98 10.06
C ALA A 59 -0.65 -10.57 9.94
N ARG A 60 -1.52 -11.47 9.47
CA ARG A 60 -2.96 -11.21 9.42
C ARG A 60 -3.56 -11.00 10.80
N GLN A 61 -3.10 -11.75 11.80
CA GLN A 61 -3.55 -11.52 13.17
C GLN A 61 -3.12 -10.13 13.67
N TYR A 62 -1.89 -9.71 13.40
CA TYR A 62 -1.44 -8.35 13.74
C TYR A 62 -2.26 -7.25 13.07
N LEU A 63 -2.66 -7.44 11.80
CA LEU A 63 -3.56 -6.53 11.11
C LEU A 63 -4.92 -6.42 11.83
N LYS A 64 -5.52 -7.57 12.22
CA LYS A 64 -6.78 -7.63 12.97
C LYS A 64 -6.68 -6.99 14.36
N ASP A 65 -5.52 -7.12 15.01
CA ASP A 65 -5.25 -6.51 16.31
C ASP A 65 -4.98 -4.99 16.20
N GLY A 66 -5.05 -4.41 15.00
CA GLY A 66 -4.87 -2.98 14.76
C GLY A 66 -3.41 -2.54 14.74
N LEU A 67 -2.48 -3.45 14.49
CA LEU A 67 -1.06 -3.12 14.31
C LEU A 67 -0.77 -2.70 12.86
N VAL A 68 0.34 -2.00 12.68
CA VAL A 68 0.92 -1.69 11.36
C VAL A 68 2.02 -2.70 11.10
N ILE A 69 2.02 -3.32 9.93
CA ILE A 69 3.05 -4.27 9.50
C ILE A 69 3.88 -3.69 8.35
N ALA A 70 5.13 -4.10 8.27
CA ALA A 70 5.92 -3.99 7.05
C ALA A 70 5.91 -5.35 6.35
N TYR A 71 5.75 -5.36 5.02
CA TYR A 71 5.71 -6.59 4.23
C TYR A 71 6.39 -6.40 2.86
N PRO A 72 7.01 -7.44 2.29
CA PRO A 72 7.60 -7.35 0.96
C PRO A 72 6.52 -7.24 -0.12
N THR A 73 6.82 -6.47 -1.17
CA THR A 73 6.08 -6.44 -2.44
C THR A 73 7.02 -6.75 -3.60
N GLU A 74 6.56 -6.69 -4.85
CA GLU A 74 7.39 -7.02 -6.02
C GLU A 74 8.60 -6.08 -6.19
N ALA A 75 8.51 -4.82 -5.73
CA ALA A 75 9.54 -3.81 -5.97
C ALA A 75 10.19 -3.27 -4.68
N VAL A 76 9.40 -3.05 -3.63
CA VAL A 76 9.84 -2.43 -2.38
C VAL A 76 9.07 -3.01 -1.18
N TYR A 77 9.49 -2.73 0.04
CA TYR A 77 8.62 -3.00 1.20
C TYR A 77 7.44 -2.03 1.23
N GLY A 78 6.29 -2.52 1.70
CA GLY A 78 5.10 -1.72 1.97
C GLY A 78 4.77 -1.69 3.46
N PHE A 79 4.15 -0.61 3.91
CA PHE A 79 3.42 -0.56 5.18
C PHE A 79 1.95 -0.90 4.94
N GLY A 80 1.37 -1.70 5.84
CA GLY A 80 -0.04 -2.06 5.77
C GLY A 80 -0.72 -2.13 7.14
N CYS A 81 -2.02 -1.89 7.12
CA CYS A 81 -2.90 -1.97 8.29
C CYS A 81 -4.35 -2.24 7.85
N ASP A 82 -5.22 -2.54 8.81
CA ASP A 82 -6.67 -2.59 8.60
C ASP A 82 -7.22 -1.22 8.18
N PRO A 83 -7.86 -1.07 6.99
CA PRO A 83 -8.43 0.19 6.56
C PRO A 83 -9.61 0.68 7.42
N PHE A 84 -10.28 -0.22 8.14
CA PHE A 84 -11.40 0.13 9.01
C PHE A 84 -10.95 0.48 10.43
N ASN A 85 -9.69 0.21 10.79
CA ASN A 85 -9.10 0.65 12.04
C ASN A 85 -8.51 2.06 11.90
N LYS A 86 -9.30 3.07 12.27
CA LYS A 86 -8.88 4.48 12.23
C LYS A 86 -7.53 4.72 12.91
N LYS A 87 -7.26 4.09 14.06
CA LYS A 87 -5.99 4.32 14.79
C LYS A 87 -4.79 3.82 13.99
N SER A 88 -4.90 2.66 13.36
CA SER A 88 -3.83 2.08 12.55
C SER A 88 -3.57 2.89 11.28
N VAL A 89 -4.63 3.39 10.63
CA VAL A 89 -4.50 4.27 9.46
C VAL A 89 -3.77 5.55 9.82
N TYR A 90 -4.16 6.20 10.92
CA TYR A 90 -3.47 7.43 11.37
C TYR A 90 -2.01 7.18 11.75
N ARG A 91 -1.67 6.00 12.30
CA ARG A 91 -0.26 5.62 12.50
C ARG A 91 0.51 5.58 11.18
N ILE A 92 -0.05 5.00 10.11
CA ILE A 92 0.59 5.04 8.78
C ILE A 92 0.72 6.48 8.29
N LEU A 93 -0.33 7.28 8.37
CA LEU A 93 -0.30 8.68 7.91
C LEU A 93 0.79 9.49 8.64
N THR A 94 0.91 9.33 9.96
CA THR A 94 1.98 9.95 10.75
C THR A 94 3.36 9.44 10.34
N LEU A 95 3.56 8.13 10.23
CA LEU A 95 4.83 7.54 9.77
C LEU A 95 5.24 8.03 8.38
N LYS A 96 4.27 8.31 7.52
CA LYS A 96 4.47 8.79 6.15
C LYS A 96 4.49 10.31 6.02
N ASN A 97 4.38 11.05 7.13
CA ASN A 97 4.17 12.50 7.13
C ASN A 97 3.13 12.93 6.06
N ARG A 98 2.04 12.18 5.97
CA ARG A 98 1.02 12.32 4.93
C ARG A 98 -0.26 12.87 5.53
N ALA A 99 -0.79 13.91 4.92
CA ALA A 99 -2.08 14.47 5.31
C ALA A 99 -3.23 13.48 5.01
N ALA A 100 -4.21 13.43 5.91
CA ALA A 100 -5.34 12.49 5.82
C ALA A 100 -6.33 12.83 4.68
N ASP A 101 -6.23 14.03 4.10
CA ASP A 101 -7.00 14.44 2.93
C ASP A 101 -6.51 13.77 1.63
N LYS A 102 -5.30 13.21 1.65
CA LYS A 102 -4.75 12.40 0.57
C LYS A 102 -5.23 10.96 0.73
N GLY A 103 -6.04 10.49 -0.21
CA GLY A 103 -6.49 9.10 -0.26
C GLY A 103 -5.33 8.09 -0.23
N LEU A 104 -5.65 6.88 0.21
CA LEU A 104 -4.74 5.73 0.31
C LEU A 104 -5.12 4.64 -0.69
N ILE A 105 -4.17 3.75 -0.99
CA ILE A 105 -4.41 2.58 -1.83
C ILE A 105 -4.84 1.41 -0.93
N LEU A 106 -5.88 0.70 -1.35
CA LEU A 106 -6.28 -0.58 -0.75
C LEU A 106 -5.85 -1.75 -1.62
N LEU A 107 -5.34 -2.81 -0.99
CA LEU A 107 -5.15 -4.10 -1.65
C LEU A 107 -6.30 -5.04 -1.32
N VAL A 108 -6.81 -5.71 -2.35
CA VAL A 108 -7.86 -6.74 -2.26
C VAL A 108 -7.36 -8.06 -2.84
N SER A 109 -7.97 -9.17 -2.45
CA SER A 109 -7.61 -10.52 -2.95
C SER A 109 -8.69 -11.16 -3.82
N ASN A 110 -9.90 -10.61 -3.83
CA ASN A 110 -11.05 -11.18 -4.54
C ASN A 110 -12.06 -10.09 -4.95
N TRP A 111 -13.03 -10.49 -5.76
CA TRP A 111 -14.06 -9.59 -6.32
C TRP A 111 -15.06 -9.12 -5.26
N ASP A 112 -15.43 -9.97 -4.29
CA ASP A 112 -16.37 -9.56 -3.23
C ASP A 112 -15.83 -8.38 -2.40
N GLN A 113 -14.50 -8.36 -2.15
CA GLN A 113 -13.84 -7.23 -1.50
C GLN A 113 -13.85 -5.97 -2.37
N LEU A 114 -13.69 -6.09 -3.69
CA LEU A 114 -13.83 -4.96 -4.61
C LEU A 114 -15.26 -4.40 -4.55
N ASP A 115 -16.25 -5.27 -4.65
CA ASP A 115 -17.67 -4.91 -4.69
C ASP A 115 -18.15 -4.30 -3.37
N TYR A 116 -17.51 -4.67 -2.25
CA TYR A 116 -17.74 -4.03 -0.96
C TYR A 116 -17.20 -2.59 -0.89
N LEU A 117 -16.07 -2.31 -1.55
CA LEU A 117 -15.33 -1.05 -1.46
C LEU A 117 -15.66 -0.05 -2.58
N ALA A 118 -16.05 -0.54 -3.75
CA ALA A 118 -16.36 0.23 -4.94
C ALA A 118 -17.85 0.12 -5.29
N GLN A 119 -18.34 1.05 -6.09
CA GLN A 119 -19.70 1.02 -6.62
C GLN A 119 -19.73 1.42 -8.09
N ASP A 120 -20.88 1.22 -8.73
CA ASP A 120 -21.16 1.62 -10.11
C ASP A 120 -20.24 0.96 -11.16
N LEU A 121 -19.84 -0.29 -10.90
CA LEU A 121 -19.05 -1.13 -11.81
C LEU A 121 -19.97 -1.80 -12.84
N SER A 122 -19.64 -1.67 -14.13
CA SER A 122 -20.30 -2.36 -15.23
C SER A 122 -19.63 -3.69 -15.58
N ASP A 123 -20.31 -4.56 -16.33
CA ASP A 123 -19.74 -5.81 -16.81
C ASP A 123 -18.48 -5.57 -17.68
N GLU A 124 -18.48 -4.51 -18.48
CA GLU A 124 -17.32 -4.08 -19.26
C GLU A 124 -16.11 -3.74 -18.39
N ASP A 125 -16.35 -3.10 -17.23
CA ASP A 125 -15.28 -2.79 -16.28
C ASP A 125 -14.65 -4.08 -15.73
N TYR A 126 -15.46 -5.08 -15.35
CA TYR A 126 -14.91 -6.36 -14.91
C TYR A 126 -14.17 -7.11 -16.03
N ILE A 127 -14.60 -7.00 -17.29
CA ILE A 127 -13.86 -7.58 -18.43
C ILE A 127 -12.46 -6.95 -18.52
N LEU A 128 -12.34 -5.63 -18.33
CA LEU A 128 -11.05 -4.95 -18.31
C LEU A 128 -10.21 -5.38 -17.11
N LEU A 129 -10.80 -5.40 -15.90
CA LEU A 129 -10.11 -5.76 -14.67
C LEU A 129 -9.56 -7.19 -14.74
N ARG A 130 -10.34 -8.16 -15.24
CA ARG A 130 -9.90 -9.56 -15.39
C ARG A 130 -8.71 -9.73 -16.35
N LYS A 131 -8.49 -8.79 -17.26
CA LYS A 131 -7.30 -8.80 -18.14
C LYS A 131 -6.06 -8.23 -17.47
N SER A 132 -6.22 -7.38 -16.44
CA SER A 132 -5.11 -6.69 -15.77
C SER A 132 -4.79 -7.24 -14.37
N TRP A 133 -5.76 -7.89 -13.71
CA TRP A 133 -5.65 -8.37 -12.34
C TRP A 133 -5.76 -9.89 -12.26
N PRO A 134 -5.00 -10.53 -11.34
CA PRO A 134 -4.04 -9.91 -10.40
C PRO A 134 -2.78 -9.33 -11.08
N GLY A 135 -2.28 -8.19 -10.60
CA GLY A 135 -1.18 -7.50 -11.28
C GLY A 135 -0.69 -6.21 -10.61
N PRO A 136 0.21 -5.46 -11.27
CA PRO A 136 0.81 -4.24 -10.73
C PRO A 136 -0.11 -3.01 -10.80
N THR A 137 -1.13 -3.07 -11.64
CA THR A 137 -2.00 -1.93 -11.94
C THR A 137 -2.89 -1.57 -10.75
N THR A 138 -3.03 -0.29 -10.45
CA THR A 138 -4.00 0.24 -9.48
C THR A 138 -5.07 0.98 -10.26
N PHE A 139 -6.34 0.71 -9.96
CA PHE A 139 -7.48 1.38 -10.59
C PHE A 139 -8.20 2.26 -9.57
N ILE A 140 -8.88 3.31 -10.06
CA ILE A 140 -9.65 4.24 -9.23
C ILE A 140 -11.13 4.06 -9.54
N PHE A 141 -11.94 3.90 -8.50
CA PHE A 141 -13.37 3.63 -8.58
C PHE A 141 -14.17 4.66 -7.79
N PRO A 142 -15.44 4.94 -8.13
CA PRO A 142 -16.37 5.53 -7.19
C PRO A 142 -16.39 4.71 -5.88
N LYS A 143 -16.19 5.37 -4.74
CA LYS A 143 -16.13 4.67 -3.45
C LYS A 143 -17.53 4.28 -3.00
N SER A 144 -17.67 3.11 -2.39
CA SER A 144 -18.90 2.75 -1.70
C SER A 144 -19.05 3.54 -0.40
N LYS A 145 -20.26 3.52 0.19
CA LYS A 145 -20.54 4.08 1.52
C LYS A 145 -19.75 3.42 2.66
N HIS A 146 -19.18 2.24 2.43
CA HIS A 146 -18.42 1.49 3.43
C HIS A 146 -16.98 2.02 3.57
N VAL A 147 -16.49 2.78 2.58
CA VAL A 147 -15.13 3.34 2.61
C VAL A 147 -15.10 4.56 3.53
N PRO A 148 -14.33 4.52 4.64
CA PRO A 148 -14.24 5.66 5.54
C PRO A 148 -13.50 6.84 4.92
N GLN A 149 -13.82 8.05 5.36
CA GLN A 149 -13.17 9.28 4.87
C GLN A 149 -11.65 9.29 5.13
N TRP A 150 -11.15 8.65 6.19
CA TRP A 150 -9.70 8.57 6.43
C TRP A 150 -8.95 7.66 5.44
N ILE A 151 -9.69 6.91 4.61
CA ILE A 151 -9.14 6.11 3.52
C ILE A 151 -9.26 6.87 2.20
N SER A 152 -10.43 7.41 1.88
CA SER A 152 -10.66 8.14 0.63
C SER A 152 -10.11 9.57 0.64
N GLY A 153 -9.82 10.13 1.81
CA GLY A 153 -9.51 11.55 1.96
C GLY A 153 -10.68 12.43 1.52
N ASN A 154 -10.39 13.48 0.76
CA ASN A 154 -11.40 14.41 0.22
C ASN A 154 -12.06 13.93 -1.10
N TYR A 155 -11.81 12.68 -1.50
CA TYR A 155 -12.28 12.16 -2.78
C TYR A 155 -13.55 11.31 -2.63
N GLU A 156 -14.42 11.39 -3.64
CA GLU A 156 -15.54 10.44 -3.83
C GLU A 156 -15.10 9.15 -4.55
N THR A 157 -13.79 8.93 -4.63
CA THR A 157 -13.20 7.77 -5.27
C THR A 157 -12.23 7.05 -4.34
N ILE A 158 -11.91 5.80 -4.68
CA ILE A 158 -10.97 4.94 -3.96
C ILE A 158 -10.01 4.26 -4.93
N ALA A 159 -8.72 4.24 -4.59
CA ALA A 159 -7.70 3.52 -5.33
C ALA A 159 -7.56 2.09 -4.80
N ILE A 160 -7.76 1.10 -5.67
CA ILE A 160 -7.72 -0.33 -5.31
C ILE A 160 -6.76 -1.05 -6.25
N ARG A 161 -6.03 -2.04 -5.73
CA ARG A 161 -5.21 -2.98 -6.49
C ARG A 161 -5.45 -4.41 -6.03
N MET A 162 -5.53 -5.35 -6.97
CA MET A 162 -5.46 -6.79 -6.69
C MET A 162 -4.03 -7.28 -7.03
N PRO A 163 -3.13 -7.44 -6.04
CA PRO A 163 -1.72 -7.72 -6.28
C PRO A 163 -1.49 -9.18 -6.73
N ALA A 164 -0.49 -9.40 -7.58
CA ALA A 164 -0.02 -10.73 -7.96
C ALA A 164 1.03 -11.31 -6.99
N HIS A 165 1.70 -10.46 -6.19
CA HIS A 165 2.65 -10.91 -5.18
C HIS A 165 2.00 -11.83 -4.14
N SER A 166 2.58 -13.01 -3.95
CA SER A 166 2.03 -14.09 -3.12
C SER A 166 1.77 -13.64 -1.68
N ILE A 167 2.72 -12.94 -1.06
CA ILE A 167 2.58 -12.46 0.33
C ILE A 167 1.49 -11.38 0.41
N SER A 168 1.47 -10.41 -0.52
CA SER A 168 0.49 -9.32 -0.50
C SER A 168 -0.93 -9.85 -0.69
N SER A 169 -1.11 -10.77 -1.65
CA SER A 169 -2.38 -11.44 -1.91
C SER A 169 -2.84 -12.28 -0.70
N ALA A 170 -1.91 -13.01 -0.08
CA ALA A 170 -2.23 -13.84 1.08
C ALA A 170 -2.58 -13.00 2.32
N LEU A 171 -1.95 -11.83 2.51
CA LEU A 171 -2.29 -10.89 3.58
C LEU A 171 -3.72 -10.35 3.45
N CYS A 172 -4.15 -9.98 2.23
CA CYS A 172 -5.49 -9.45 2.00
C CYS A 172 -6.57 -10.52 1.76
N LYS A 173 -6.25 -11.81 1.97
CA LYS A 173 -7.17 -12.93 1.72
C LYS A 173 -8.48 -12.84 2.51
N GLU A 174 -8.43 -12.36 3.75
CA GLU A 174 -9.59 -12.29 4.65
C GLU A 174 -10.17 -10.87 4.77
N MET A 175 -9.37 -9.85 4.48
CA MET A 175 -9.77 -8.44 4.58
C MET A 175 -8.92 -7.59 3.64
N PRO A 176 -9.44 -6.47 3.12
CA PRO A 176 -8.59 -5.51 2.43
C PRO A 176 -7.53 -4.94 3.38
N ILE A 177 -6.41 -4.49 2.83
CA ILE A 177 -5.34 -3.82 3.60
C ILE A 177 -5.00 -2.48 2.97
N VAL A 178 -4.70 -1.48 3.80
CA VAL A 178 -3.99 -0.28 3.32
C VAL A 178 -2.62 -0.69 2.79
N SER A 179 -2.17 -0.06 1.71
CA SER A 179 -0.80 -0.23 1.21
C SER A 179 -0.17 1.10 0.80
N THR A 180 1.05 1.32 1.27
CA THR A 180 1.92 2.43 0.86
C THR A 180 3.38 1.98 0.98
N SER A 181 4.30 2.60 0.24
CA SER A 181 5.72 2.24 0.32
C SER A 181 6.26 2.47 1.74
N ALA A 182 7.16 1.59 2.18
CA ALA A 182 7.84 1.70 3.47
C ALA A 182 9.12 2.56 3.38
N ASN A 183 9.11 3.63 2.57
CA ASN A 183 10.17 4.63 2.58
C ASN A 183 9.90 5.71 3.65
N ALA A 184 10.96 6.15 4.33
CA ALA A 184 10.89 7.38 5.12
C ALA A 184 10.70 8.56 4.15
N GLN A 185 9.80 9.48 4.48
CA GLN A 185 9.80 10.78 3.78
C GLN A 185 10.95 11.59 4.38
N SER A 186 11.91 11.97 3.53
CA SER A 186 12.99 12.89 3.84
C SER A 186 12.50 14.33 3.83
#